data_AF-A0A2M6GL57-F1
#
_entry.id   AF-A0A2M6GL57-F1
#
_cell.length_a   1.000
_cell.length_b   1.000
_cell.length_c   1.000
_cell.angle_alpha   90.00
_cell.angle_beta   90.00
_cell.angle_gamma   90.00
#
_symmetry.space_group_name_H-M   'P 1'
#
loop_
_entity.id
_entity.type
_entity.pdbx_description
1 polymer ?
#
loop_
_entity_poly.entity_id
_entity_poly.type
_entity_poly.pdbx_seq_one_letter_code
_entity_poly.pdbx_strand_id
1 'polypeptide(L)' 'GAIYVLGVIGFEMIGGSIYQGSTGVRDTSLPYMVVMTIEETLEIVGMSLFIYTLLQYIKSYTPEFKLSIV' A
#
# COMPACT_ATOMS: atom_id res chain seq x y z
N GLY A 1 8.84 2.73 0.69
CA GLY A 1 8.46 4.05 0.17
C GLY A 1 7.79 3.92 -1.17
N ALA A 2 8.56 3.76 -2.26
CA ALA A 2 8.03 3.72 -3.62
C ALA A 2 6.90 2.71 -3.85
N ILE A 3 6.99 1.50 -3.28
CA ILE A 3 5.95 0.47 -3.36
C ILE A 3 4.61 0.96 -2.80
N TYR A 4 4.64 1.63 -1.64
CA TYR A 4 3.46 2.22 -1.02
C TYR A 4 2.86 3.32 -1.90
N VAL A 5 3.71 4.23 -2.40
CA VAL A 5 3.27 5.35 -3.27
C VAL A 5 2.68 4.85 -4.60
N LEU A 6 3.22 3.77 -5.17
CA LEU A 6 2.68 3.13 -6.37
C LEU A 6 1.31 2.49 -6.12
N GLY A 7 1.08 1.92 -4.93
CA GLY A 7 -0.25 1.48 -4.50
C GLY A 7 -1.23 2.65 -4.43
N VAL A 8 -0.98 3.57 -3.49
CA VAL A 8 -1.85 4.74 -3.21
C VAL A 8 -2.14 5.55 -4.47
N ILE A 9 -1.14 5.93 -5.26
CA ILE A 9 -1.38 6.83 -6.41
C ILE A 9 -1.70 6.04 -7.67
N GLY A 10 -0.94 4.98 -7.94
CA GLY A 10 -1.02 4.28 -9.22
C GLY A 10 -2.29 3.45 -9.34
N PHE A 11 -2.54 2.58 -8.35
CA PHE A 11 -3.67 1.66 -8.43
C PHE A 11 -5.01 2.34 -8.10
N GLU A 12 -5.03 3.36 -7.23
CA GLU A 12 -6.23 4.16 -6.96
C GLU A 12 -6.71 4.89 -8.23
N MET A 13 -5.80 5.47 -9.03
CA MET A 13 -6.14 6.09 -10.31
C MET A 13 -6.71 5.08 -11.32
N ILE A 14 -6.12 3.87 -11.38
CA ILE A 14 -6.62 2.79 -12.25
C ILE A 14 -8.00 2.33 -11.78
N GLY A 15 -8.17 2.09 -10.49
CA GLY A 15 -9.44 1.70 -9.86
C GLY A 15 -10.53 2.73 -10.12
N GLY A 16 -10.21 4.02 -9.96
CA GLY A 16 -11.11 5.13 -10.25
C GLY A 16 -11.56 5.19 -11.71
N SER A 17 -10.67 4.87 -12.67
CA SER A 17 -11.03 4.81 -14.10
C SER A 17 -11.99 3.65 -14.41
N ILE A 18 -11.77 2.49 -13.78
CA ILE A 18 -12.63 1.30 -13.92
C ILE A 18 -14.00 1.56 -13.28
N TYR A 19 -14.01 2.19 -12.11
CA TYR A 19 -15.21 2.58 -11.39
C TYR A 19 -16.10 3.49 -12.25
N GLN A 20 -15.53 4.54 -12.85
CA GLN A 20 -16.26 5.48 -13.70
C GLN A 20 -16.83 4.85 -14.99
N GLY A 21 -16.12 3.87 -15.57
CA GLY A 21 -16.57 3.16 -16.77
C GLY A 21 -17.68 2.13 -16.54
N SER A 22 -18.00 1.79 -15.29
CA SER A 22 -18.97 0.75 -14.95
C SER A 22 -20.40 1.31 -14.80
N THR A 23 -21.29 0.96 -15.73
CA THR A 23 -22.67 1.49 -15.83
C THR A 23 -23.68 0.77 -14.91
N GLY A 24 -23.38 0.63 -13.61
CA GLY A 24 -24.40 0.26 -12.61
C GLY A 24 -24.03 -0.82 -11.59
N VAL A 25 -22.87 -1.46 -11.69
CA VAL A 25 -22.36 -2.44 -10.71
C VAL A 25 -20.99 -1.97 -10.25
N ARG A 26 -20.98 -0.87 -9.50
CA ARG A 26 -19.81 -0.01 -9.32
C ARG A 26 -18.75 -0.57 -8.35
N ASP A 27 -19.17 -1.29 -7.32
CA ASP A 27 -18.28 -1.77 -6.26
C ASP A 27 -17.97 -3.28 -6.32
N THR A 28 -18.66 -4.03 -7.18
CA THR A 28 -18.56 -5.50 -7.23
C THR A 28 -18.12 -6.04 -8.60
N SER A 29 -17.74 -5.16 -9.53
CA SER A 29 -17.17 -5.63 -10.79
C SER A 29 -15.84 -6.35 -10.53
N LEU A 30 -15.68 -7.55 -11.09
CA LEU A 30 -14.47 -8.35 -10.91
C LEU A 30 -13.17 -7.58 -11.24
N PRO A 31 -13.11 -6.76 -12.31
CA PRO A 31 -11.92 -5.95 -12.59
C PRO A 31 -11.61 -4.93 -11.49
N TYR A 32 -12.63 -4.26 -10.95
CA TYR A 32 -12.46 -3.30 -9.86
C TYR A 32 -11.94 -3.98 -8.59
N MET A 33 -12.54 -5.11 -8.20
CA MET A 33 -12.11 -5.86 -7.01
C MET A 33 -10.66 -6.35 -7.11
N VAL A 34 -10.23 -6.79 -8.29
CA VAL A 34 -8.84 -7.22 -8.51
C VAL A 34 -7.89 -6.03 -8.37
N VAL A 35 -8.21 -4.89 -8.97
CA VAL A 35 -7.36 -3.68 -8.87
C VAL A 35 -7.28 -3.16 -7.44
N MET A 36 -8.41 -3.09 -6.72
CA MET A 36 -8.44 -2.72 -5.30
C MET A 36 -7.63 -3.69 -4.43
N THR A 37 -7.72 -5.00 -4.67
CA THR A 37 -6.93 -5.98 -3.91
C THR A 37 -5.43 -5.77 -4.12
N ILE A 38 -5.02 -5.45 -5.36
CA ILE A 38 -3.61 -5.17 -5.65
C ILE A 38 -3.18 -3.85 -5.00
N GLU A 39 -4.02 -2.80 -5.05
CA GLU A 39 -3.81 -1.53 -4.36
C GLU A 39 -3.53 -1.75 -2.87
N GLU A 40 -4.47 -2.36 -2.15
CA GLU A 40 -4.38 -2.63 -0.72
C GLU A 40 -3.14 -3.49 -0.38
N THR A 41 -2.84 -4.49 -1.22
CA THR A 41 -1.65 -5.33 -1.03
C THR A 41 -0.36 -4.51 -1.16
N LEU A 42 -0.26 -3.65 -2.18
CA LEU A 42 0.91 -2.78 -2.38
C LEU A 42 1.06 -1.76 -1.26
N GLU A 43 -0.04 -1.25 -0.72
CA GLU A 43 -0.01 -0.33 0.41
C GLU A 43 0.51 -1.01 1.69
N ILE A 44 -0.08 -2.13 2.07
CA ILE A 44 0.29 -2.84 3.31
C ILE A 44 1.73 -3.34 3.23
N VAL A 45 2.11 -3.98 2.12
CA VAL A 45 3.46 -4.50 1.91
C VAL A 45 4.45 -3.35 1.80
N GLY A 46 4.12 -2.30 1.04
CA GLY A 46 4.98 -1.14 0.83
C GLY A 46 5.27 -0.37 2.13
N MET A 47 4.25 -0.20 2.98
CA MET A 47 4.38 0.44 4.29
C MET A 47 5.17 -0.44 5.26
N SER A 48 4.86 -1.74 5.30
CA SER A 48 5.58 -2.70 6.17
C SER A 48 7.06 -2.76 5.82
N LEU A 49 7.41 -2.87 4.54
CA LEU A 49 8.80 -2.83 4.07
C LEU A 49 9.48 -1.50 4.39
N PHE A 50 8.78 -0.38 4.23
CA PHE A 50 9.33 0.92 4.57
C PHE A 50 9.68 1.03 6.06
N ILE A 51 8.74 0.65 6.94
CA ILE A 51 8.97 0.68 8.40
C ILE A 51 10.08 -0.28 8.78
N TYR A 52 10.06 -1.52 8.26
CA TYR A 52 11.10 -2.51 8.53
C TYR A 52 12.49 -2.01 8.14
N THR A 53 12.62 -1.50 6.91
CA THR A 53 13.91 -0.97 6.41
C THR A 53 14.35 0.26 7.20
N LEU A 54 13.43 1.13 7.59
CA LEU A 54 13.73 2.30 8.43
C LEU A 54 14.22 1.89 9.83
N LEU A 55 13.56 0.92 10.47
CA LEU A 55 13.98 0.41 11.78
C LEU A 55 15.35 -0.27 11.69
N GLN A 56 15.59 -1.06 10.64
CA GLN A 56 16.89 -1.70 10.42
C GLN A 56 17.99 -0.65 10.19
N TYR A 57 17.69 0.40 9.43
CA TYR A 57 18.60 1.53 9.24
C TYR A 57 18.90 2.24 10.56
N ILE A 58 17.89 2.57 11.37
CA ILE A 58 18.11 3.22 12.67
C ILE A 58 18.97 2.33 13.58
N LYS A 59 18.69 1.02 13.62
CA LYS A 59 19.45 0.06 14.42
C LYS A 59 20.94 0.00 14.05
N SER A 60 21.30 0.21 12.77
CA SER A 60 22.70 0.22 12.37
C SER A 60 23.49 1.43 12.88
N TYR A 61 22.81 2.52 13.26
CA TYR A 61 23.45 3.72 13.83
C TYR A 61 23.24 3.85 15.35
N THR A 62 22.23 3.20 15.91
CA THR A 62 21.92 3.23 17.35
C THR A 62 21.69 1.80 17.86
N PRO A 63 22.75 1.07 18.25
CA PRO A 63 22.66 -0.33 18.68
C PRO A 63 21.76 -0.54 19.90
N GLU A 64 21.62 0.48 20.76
CA GLU A 64 20.80 0.46 21.99
C GLU A 64 19.36 0.92 21.78
N PHE A 65 18.88 1.01 20.54
CA PHE A 65 17.51 1.43 20.27
C PHE A 65 16.50 0.39 20.80
N LYS A 66 15.98 0.64 22.01
CA LYS A 66 14.88 -0.12 22.63
C LYS A 66 13.55 0.53 22.26
N LEU A 67 12.79 -0.13 21.40
CA LEU A 67 11.40 0.22 21.15
C LEU A 67 10.53 -0.36 22.29
N SER A 68 10.02 0.49 23.18
CA SER A 68 9.06 0.09 24.21
C SER A 68 7.65 0.35 23.70
N ILE A 69 6.95 -0.70 23.29
CA ILE A 69 5.51 -0.62 23.01
C ILE A 69 4.80 -0.97 24.32
N VAL A 70 4.19 0.03 24.94
CA VAL A 70 3.41 -0.10 26.19
C VAL A 70 2.14 -0.91 25.93
#